data_AF-A0A9P6GWW2-F1
#
_entry.id   AF-A0A9P6GWW2-F1
#
_cell.length_a   1.000
_cell.length_b   1.000
_cell.length_c   1.000
_cell.angle_alpha   90.00
_cell.angle_beta   90.00
_cell.angle_gamma   90.00
#
_symmetry.space_group_name_H-M   'P 1'
#
loop_
_entity.id
_entity.type
_entity.pdbx_description
1 polymer ?
#
loop_
_entity_poly.entity_id
_entity_poly.type
_entity_poly.pdbx_seq_one_letter_code
_entity_poly.pdbx_strand_id
1 'polypeptide(L)'
;MFTSLNEEFSIEKTREIEKEKKKIKKSYYTYLINRKIDDIFNYELVHEENLHLFERVKEYTLFNHIRSGRKKINIEAYNLTRYEKALMEYVELLINDGMFIKARKLLNIAKEKKYLSNKYYELEERIRKEYRFNSKL
;
A
#
# COMPACT_ATOMS: atom_id res chain seq x y z
N MET A 1 -39.54 -30.16 2.43
CA MET A 1 -39.05 -29.08 1.55
C MET A 1 -37.66 -29.49 1.14
N PHE A 2 -37.44 -29.88 -0.12
CA PHE A 2 -36.12 -30.28 -0.62
C PHE A 2 -35.35 -29.01 -0.99
N THR A 3 -34.36 -28.61 -0.18
CA THR A 3 -33.33 -27.67 -0.60
C THR A 3 -32.41 -28.40 -1.57
N SER A 4 -32.16 -27.77 -2.72
CA SER A 4 -31.24 -28.36 -3.69
C SER A 4 -29.83 -28.31 -3.09
N LEU A 5 -29.08 -29.42 -3.15
CA LEU A 5 -27.70 -29.52 -2.63
C LEU A 5 -26.84 -28.33 -3.08
N ASN A 6 -27.08 -27.81 -4.30
CA ASN A 6 -26.37 -26.66 -4.86
C ASN A 6 -26.57 -25.34 -4.07
N GLU A 7 -27.72 -25.14 -3.43
CA GLU A 7 -27.98 -23.93 -2.63
C GLU A 7 -27.20 -23.95 -1.31
N GLU A 8 -27.12 -25.10 -0.65
CA GLU A 8 -26.38 -25.24 0.62
C GLU A 8 -24.88 -25.00 0.45
N PHE A 9 -24.26 -25.56 -0.59
CA PHE A 9 -22.86 -25.29 -0.94
C PHE A 9 -22.60 -23.81 -1.25
N SER A 10 -23.54 -23.13 -1.92
CA SER A 10 -23.41 -21.70 -2.25
C SER A 10 -23.44 -20.81 -0.99
N ILE A 11 -24.28 -21.16 -0.02
CA ILE A 11 -24.43 -20.43 1.24
C ILE A 11 -23.18 -20.63 2.10
N GLU A 12 -22.65 -21.85 2.17
CA GLU A 12 -21.43 -22.15 2.92
C GLU A 12 -20.21 -21.42 2.35
N LYS A 13 -19.99 -21.49 1.04
CA LYS A 13 -18.93 -20.73 0.37
C LYS A 13 -19.01 -19.24 0.66
N THR A 14 -20.20 -18.66 0.58
CA THR A 14 -20.42 -17.23 0.87
C THR A 14 -20.07 -16.88 2.32
N ARG A 15 -20.42 -17.76 3.27
CA ARG A 15 -20.05 -17.59 4.69
C ARG A 15 -18.55 -17.64 4.90
N GLU A 16 -17.81 -18.49 4.20
CA GLU A 16 -16.35 -18.56 4.29
C GLU A 16 -15.67 -17.30 3.76
N ILE A 17 -16.11 -16.80 2.60
CA ILE A 17 -15.64 -15.54 2.03
C ILE A 17 -15.82 -14.38 3.03
N GLU A 18 -17.00 -14.27 3.64
CA GLU A 18 -17.30 -13.22 4.63
C GLU A 18 -16.51 -13.41 5.94
N LYS A 19 -16.23 -14.67 6.35
CA LYS A 19 -15.35 -14.94 7.50
C LYS A 19 -13.93 -14.47 7.22
N GLU A 20 -13.39 -14.77 6.04
CA GLU A 20 -12.05 -14.34 5.65
C GLU A 20 -11.96 -12.81 5.56
N LYS A 21 -12.95 -12.16 4.94
CA LYS A 21 -13.06 -10.70 4.88
C LYS A 21 -12.99 -10.05 6.27
N LYS A 22 -13.65 -10.64 7.27
CA LYS A 22 -13.57 -10.19 8.67
C LYS A 22 -12.16 -10.41 9.25
N LYS A 23 -11.49 -11.53 8.94
CA LYS A 23 -10.10 -11.79 9.36
C LYS A 23 -9.13 -10.75 8.79
N ILE A 24 -9.22 -10.45 7.49
CA ILE A 24 -8.40 -9.44 6.82
C ILE A 24 -8.53 -8.07 7.51
N LYS A 25 -9.78 -7.63 7.75
CA LYS A 25 -10.06 -6.38 8.47
C LYS A 25 -9.50 -6.40 9.89
N LYS A 26 -9.69 -7.51 10.62
CA LYS A 26 -9.16 -7.67 11.97
C LYS A 26 -7.64 -7.54 11.97
N SER A 27 -6.94 -8.19 11.04
CA SER A 27 -5.49 -8.10 10.92
C SER A 27 -5.02 -6.65 10.71
N TYR A 28 -5.71 -5.88 9.87
CA TYR A 28 -5.46 -4.45 9.71
C TYR A 28 -5.63 -3.65 11.01
N TYR A 29 -6.73 -3.86 11.74
CA TYR A 29 -6.93 -3.17 13.02
C TYR A 29 -5.89 -3.57 14.07
N THR A 30 -5.49 -4.85 14.10
CA THR A 30 -4.41 -5.33 14.96
C THR A 30 -3.09 -4.64 14.59
N TYR A 31 -2.79 -4.48 13.29
CA TYR A 31 -1.63 -3.73 12.82
C TYR A 31 -1.64 -2.27 13.29
N LEU A 32 -2.78 -1.57 13.25
CA LEU A 32 -2.84 -0.18 13.70
C LEU A 32 -2.43 -0.02 15.18
N ILE A 33 -2.62 -1.08 15.98
CA ILE A 33 -2.23 -1.14 17.39
C ILE A 33 -0.78 -1.61 17.54
N ASN A 34 -0.43 -2.78 17.00
CA ASN A 34 0.84 -3.46 17.26
C ASN A 34 1.99 -3.05 16.31
N ARG A 35 1.66 -2.43 15.17
CA ARG A 35 2.56 -1.99 14.10
C ARG A 35 3.41 -3.10 13.46
N LYS A 36 2.99 -4.36 13.57
CA LYS A 36 3.65 -5.50 12.92
C LYS A 36 3.13 -5.64 11.49
N ILE A 37 3.91 -5.11 10.54
CA ILE A 37 3.55 -5.13 9.12
C ILE A 37 3.57 -6.55 8.54
N ASP A 38 4.49 -7.40 9.01
CA ASP A 38 4.70 -8.75 8.49
C ASP A 38 3.45 -9.62 8.67
N ASP A 39 2.66 -9.40 9.73
CA ASP A 39 1.40 -10.11 9.99
C ASP A 39 0.38 -9.95 8.85
N ILE A 40 0.44 -8.84 8.11
CA ILE A 40 -0.45 -8.57 6.96
C ILE A 40 0.15 -9.09 5.67
N PHE A 41 1.47 -8.95 5.49
CA PHE A 41 2.13 -9.35 4.24
C PHE A 41 2.33 -10.86 4.13
N ASN A 42 2.45 -11.56 5.26
CA ASN A 42 2.50 -13.02 5.34
C ASN A 42 1.12 -13.68 5.37
N TYR A 43 0.03 -12.90 5.33
CA TYR A 43 -1.31 -13.46 5.29
C TYR A 43 -1.56 -14.15 3.94
N GLU A 44 -1.88 -15.44 4.00
CA GLU A 44 -2.26 -16.23 2.82
C GLU A 44 -3.74 -16.05 2.52
N LEU A 45 -4.03 -15.49 1.34
CA LEU A 45 -5.40 -15.30 0.86
C LEU A 45 -5.94 -16.61 0.29
N VAL A 46 -7.07 -17.06 0.81
CA VAL A 46 -7.74 -18.30 0.39
C VAL A 46 -8.82 -18.02 -0.66
N HIS A 47 -9.58 -16.93 -0.51
CA HIS A 47 -10.67 -16.59 -1.44
C HIS A 47 -10.33 -15.38 -2.31
N GLU A 48 -10.26 -15.58 -3.63
CA GLU A 48 -9.93 -14.55 -4.62
C GLU A 48 -10.93 -13.39 -4.61
N GLU A 49 -12.19 -13.64 -4.21
CA GLU A 49 -13.24 -12.63 -4.06
C GLU A 49 -12.82 -11.50 -3.08
N ASN A 50 -11.91 -11.78 -2.15
CA ASN A 50 -11.38 -10.82 -1.19
C ASN A 50 -10.07 -10.13 -1.64
N LEU A 51 -9.52 -10.48 -2.81
CA LEU A 51 -8.22 -9.98 -3.28
C LEU A 51 -8.14 -8.45 -3.30
N HIS A 52 -9.13 -7.79 -3.87
CA HIS A 52 -9.13 -6.33 -3.96
C HIS A 52 -9.19 -5.64 -2.58
N LEU A 53 -9.92 -6.22 -1.61
CA LEU A 53 -9.90 -5.73 -0.23
C LEU A 53 -8.52 -5.92 0.39
N PHE A 54 -7.90 -7.09 0.19
CA PHE A 54 -6.59 -7.42 0.74
C PHE A 54 -5.49 -6.50 0.19
N GLU A 55 -5.50 -6.20 -1.11
CA GLU A 55 -4.58 -5.25 -1.74
C GLU A 55 -4.75 -3.83 -1.18
N ARG A 56 -5.99 -3.37 -0.95
CA ARG A 56 -6.23 -2.09 -0.27
C ARG A 56 -5.67 -2.11 1.15
N VAL A 57 -5.88 -3.19 1.89
CA VAL A 57 -5.32 -3.32 3.25
C VAL A 57 -3.80 -3.23 3.23
N LYS A 58 -3.12 -3.89 2.29
CA LYS A 58 -1.66 -3.76 2.11
C LYS A 58 -1.24 -2.32 1.82
N GLU A 59 -1.91 -1.64 0.88
CA GLU A 59 -1.62 -0.23 0.56
C GLU A 59 -1.78 0.68 1.79
N TYR A 60 -2.90 0.58 2.51
CA TYR A 60 -3.15 1.41 3.70
C TYR A 60 -2.21 1.07 4.86
N THR A 61 -1.79 -0.18 4.97
CA THR A 61 -0.81 -0.61 5.97
C THR A 61 0.52 0.09 5.72
N LEU A 62 1.03 0.02 4.48
CA LEU A 62 2.26 0.69 4.07
C LEU A 62 2.18 2.19 4.26
N PHE A 63 1.10 2.82 3.77
CA PHE A 63 0.86 4.25 3.92
C PHE A 63 0.95 4.70 5.38
N ASN A 64 0.23 4.02 6.28
CA ASN A 64 0.26 4.35 7.71
C ASN A 64 1.61 4.02 8.36
N HIS A 65 2.34 3.03 7.85
CA HIS A 65 3.67 2.68 8.35
C HIS A 65 4.63 3.83 8.07
N ILE A 66 4.69 4.25 6.80
CA ILE A 66 5.55 5.32 6.31
C ILE A 66 5.21 6.63 7.01
N ARG A 67 3.91 7.00 7.05
CA ARG A 67 3.45 8.23 7.69
C ARG A 67 3.74 8.30 9.18
N SER A 68 3.85 7.15 9.86
CA SER A 68 4.22 7.12 11.28
C SER A 68 5.69 7.50 11.54
N GLY A 69 6.50 7.73 10.50
CA GLY A 69 7.89 8.15 10.62
C GLY A 69 8.82 7.06 11.19
N ARG A 70 8.35 5.81 11.28
CA ARG A 70 9.10 4.71 11.90
C ARG A 70 9.83 3.88 10.84
N LYS A 71 11.16 3.80 11.00
CA LYS A 71 12.13 2.93 10.33
C LYS A 71 12.24 3.07 8.80
N LYS A 72 13.41 2.71 8.28
CA LYS A 72 13.63 2.46 6.85
C LYS A 72 12.71 1.30 6.43
N ILE A 73 11.74 1.57 5.58
CA ILE A 73 10.92 0.53 4.96
C ILE A 73 11.75 -0.22 3.91
N ASN A 74 11.65 -1.55 3.88
CA ASN A 74 12.23 -2.34 2.80
C ASN A 74 11.28 -2.30 1.59
N ILE A 75 11.66 -1.52 0.59
CA ILE A 75 10.86 -1.28 -0.62
C ILE A 75 10.58 -2.59 -1.37
N GLU A 76 11.59 -3.46 -1.46
CA GLU A 76 11.54 -4.70 -2.22
C GLU A 76 10.73 -5.77 -1.49
N ALA A 77 10.98 -5.96 -0.18
CA ALA A 77 10.27 -6.96 0.61
C ALA A 77 8.74 -6.77 0.61
N TYR A 78 8.28 -5.52 0.57
CA TYR A 78 6.84 -5.20 0.59
C TYR A 78 6.28 -4.76 -0.76
N ASN A 79 7.07 -4.85 -1.85
CA ASN A 79 6.66 -4.43 -3.18
C ASN A 79 6.02 -3.03 -3.22
N LEU A 80 6.60 -2.07 -2.49
CA LEU A 80 6.02 -0.74 -2.27
C LEU A 80 5.64 -0.03 -3.58
N THR A 81 6.41 -0.24 -4.65
CA THR A 81 6.17 0.36 -5.97
C THR A 81 4.86 -0.06 -6.64
N ARG A 82 4.16 -1.09 -6.11
CA ARG A 82 2.83 -1.51 -6.59
C ARG A 82 1.70 -0.62 -6.06
N TYR A 83 1.95 0.11 -4.98
CA TYR A 83 0.92 0.82 -4.23
C TYR A 83 1.11 2.32 -4.38
N GLU A 84 0.29 2.96 -5.22
CA GLU A 84 0.43 4.38 -5.57
C GLU A 84 0.47 5.26 -4.32
N LYS A 85 -0.52 5.14 -3.41
CA LYS A 85 -0.62 6.05 -2.26
C LYS A 85 0.56 5.90 -1.32
N ALA A 86 0.95 4.66 -1.04
CA ALA A 86 2.09 4.38 -0.18
C ALA A 86 3.41 4.84 -0.82
N LEU A 87 3.56 4.67 -2.14
CA LEU A 87 4.74 5.14 -2.87
C LEU A 87 4.87 6.66 -2.80
N MET A 88 3.78 7.42 -3.02
CA MET A 88 3.82 8.88 -2.95
C MET A 88 4.19 9.38 -1.55
N GLU A 89 3.61 8.79 -0.51
CA GLU A 89 3.95 9.11 0.88
C GLU A 89 5.44 8.85 1.18
N TYR A 90 5.99 7.76 0.65
CA TYR A 90 7.40 7.44 0.82
C TYR A 90 8.32 8.40 0.06
N VAL A 91 7.93 8.80 -1.16
CA VAL A 91 8.65 9.82 -1.93
C VAL A 91 8.66 11.15 -1.17
N GLU A 92 7.53 11.55 -0.59
CA GLU A 92 7.45 12.76 0.23
C GLU A 92 8.39 12.71 1.44
N LEU A 93 8.43 11.57 2.15
CA LEU A 93 9.37 11.35 3.24
C LEU A 93 10.82 11.53 2.78
N LEU A 94 11.18 10.92 1.64
CA LEU A 94 12.53 11.04 1.07
C LEU A 94 12.90 12.48 0.68
N ILE A 95 11.94 13.26 0.16
CA ILE A 95 12.15 14.68 -0.15
C ILE A 95 12.41 15.47 1.14
N ASN A 96 11.61 15.22 2.20
CA ASN A 96 11.79 15.87 3.50
C ASN A 96 13.14 15.51 4.13
N ASP A 97 13.63 14.29 3.90
CA ASP A 97 14.95 13.82 4.36
C ASP A 97 16.11 14.27 3.44
N GLY A 98 15.85 15.09 2.41
CA GLY A 98 16.86 15.58 1.46
C GLY A 98 17.38 14.52 0.48
N MET A 99 16.77 13.34 0.41
CA MET A 99 17.16 12.23 -0.46
C MET A 99 16.61 12.37 -1.89
N PHE A 100 16.84 13.52 -2.54
CA PHE A 100 16.21 13.90 -3.81
C PHE A 100 16.49 12.94 -4.98
N ILE A 101 17.72 12.39 -5.07
CA ILE A 101 18.07 11.44 -6.13
C ILE A 101 17.20 10.17 -6.03
N LYS A 102 17.01 9.66 -4.81
CA LYS A 102 16.20 8.47 -4.56
C LYS A 102 14.72 8.76 -4.81
N ALA A 103 14.24 9.90 -4.32
CA ALA A 103 12.87 10.36 -4.57
C ALA A 103 12.58 10.47 -6.08
N ARG A 104 13.49 11.04 -6.86
CA ARG A 104 13.34 11.18 -8.31
C ARG A 104 13.32 9.83 -9.04
N LYS A 105 14.16 8.87 -8.64
CA LYS A 105 14.12 7.50 -9.19
C LYS A 105 12.76 6.85 -8.96
N LEU A 106 12.19 7.00 -7.76
CA LEU A 106 10.87 6.44 -7.44
C LEU A 106 9.73 7.14 -8.18
N LEU A 107 9.81 8.46 -8.41
CA LEU A 107 8.86 9.15 -9.28
C LEU A 107 8.95 8.66 -10.73
N ASN A 108 10.13 8.38 -11.26
CA ASN A 108 10.24 7.80 -12.60
C ASN A 108 9.54 6.44 -12.68
N ILE A 109 9.70 5.58 -11.67
CA ILE A 109 8.97 4.30 -11.57
C ILE A 109 7.45 4.53 -11.50
N ALA A 110 7.01 5.52 -10.72
CA ALA A 110 5.61 5.89 -10.63
C ALA A 110 5.04 6.34 -12.01
N LYS A 111 5.83 7.11 -12.76
CA LYS A 111 5.49 7.55 -14.12
C LYS A 111 5.37 6.37 -15.10
N GLU A 112 6.30 5.42 -15.06
CA GLU A 112 6.24 4.19 -15.87
C GLU A 112 4.97 3.38 -15.57
N LYS A 113 4.54 3.37 -14.30
CA LYS A 113 3.29 2.75 -13.83
C LYS A 113 2.04 3.59 -14.06
N LYS A 114 2.16 4.77 -14.67
CA LYS A 114 1.06 5.72 -14.92
C LYS A 114 0.38 6.28 -13.66
N TYR A 115 1.10 6.36 -12.54
CA TYR A 115 0.64 7.00 -11.30
C TYR A 115 0.81 8.53 -11.37
N LEU A 116 -0.01 9.17 -12.19
CA LEU A 116 0.05 10.61 -12.50
C LEU A 116 -1.00 11.41 -11.72
N SER A 117 -1.07 11.21 -10.41
CA SER A 117 -1.98 11.95 -9.53
C SER A 117 -1.50 13.37 -9.23
N ASN A 118 -2.36 14.22 -8.67
CA ASN A 118 -1.97 15.58 -8.25
C ASN A 118 -0.76 15.57 -7.31
N LYS A 119 -0.69 14.58 -6.41
CA LYS A 119 0.44 14.42 -5.48
C LYS A 119 1.74 14.12 -6.22
N TYR A 120 1.71 13.33 -7.30
CA TYR A 120 2.88 13.09 -8.13
C TYR A 120 3.46 14.41 -8.67
N TYR A 121 2.62 15.27 -9.26
CA TYR A 121 3.07 16.53 -9.85
C TYR A 121 3.58 17.52 -8.79
N GLU A 122 2.92 17.56 -7.63
CA GLU A 122 3.39 18.36 -6.48
C GLU A 122 4.80 17.93 -6.04
N LEU A 123 5.04 16.63 -5.88
CA LEU A 123 6.34 16.10 -5.47
C LEU A 123 7.41 16.32 -6.54
N GLU A 124 7.06 16.18 -7.82
CA GLU A 124 7.96 16.48 -8.94
C GLU A 124 8.37 17.97 -8.95
N GLU A 125 7.42 18.87 -8.74
CA GLU A 125 7.69 20.31 -8.67
C GLU A 125 8.59 20.66 -7.48
N ARG A 126 8.34 20.06 -6.30
CA ARG A 126 9.19 20.24 -5.11
C ARG A 126 10.65 19.86 -5.41
N ILE A 127 10.88 18.69 -6.01
CA ILE A 127 12.24 18.27 -6.40
C ILE A 127 12.86 19.26 -7.39
N ARG A 128 12.11 19.72 -8.40
CA ARG A 128 12.63 20.68 -9.40
C ARG A 128 13.04 22.02 -8.77
N LYS A 129 12.29 22.52 -7.79
CA LYS A 129 12.61 23.78 -7.07
C LYS A 129 13.95 23.67 -6.34
N GLU A 130 14.19 22.56 -5.66
CA GLU A 130 15.46 22.32 -4.94
C GLU A 130 16.67 22.31 -5.88
N TYR A 131 16.58 21.66 -7.04
CA TYR A 131 17.67 21.65 -8.03
C TYR A 131 17.98 23.04 -8.59
N ARG A 132 16.95 23.88 -8.81
CA ARG A 132 17.14 25.26 -9.30
C ARG A 132 17.78 26.18 -8.25
N PHE A 133 17.58 25.89 -6.97
CA PHE A 133 18.18 26.67 -5.89
C PHE A 133 19.66 26.31 -5.73
N ASN A 134 20.00 25.01 -5.79
CA ASN A 134 21.37 24.53 -5.68
C ASN A 134 22.25 24.82 -6.92
N SER A 135 21.66 25.12 -8.08
CA SER A 135 22.41 25.51 -9.29
C SER A 135 22.79 27.00 -9.33
N LYS A 136 22.44 27.78 -8.31
CA LYS A 136 22.71 29.22 -8.20
C LYS A 136 23.73 29.58 -7.11
N LEU A 137 24.29 28.58 -6.43
CA LEU A 137 25.42 28.68 -5.51
C LEU A 137 26.70 28.21 -6.23
#